data_AF-A0A101W187-F1
#
_entry.id   AF-A0A101W187-F1
#
_cell.length_a   1.000
_cell.length_b   1.000
_cell.length_c   1.000
_cell.angle_alpha   90.00
_cell.angle_beta   90.00
_cell.angle_gamma   90.00
#
_symmetry.space_group_name_H-M   'P 1'
#
loop_
_entity.id
_entity.type
_entity.pdbx_description
1 polymer ?
#
loop_
_entity_poly.entity_id
_entity_poly.type
_entity_poly.pdbx_seq_one_letter_code
_entity_poly.pdbx_strand_id
1 'polypeptide(L)' 'MDKKIKEQILAIRATGETNMFDVPKVQEIAMREGYDELLVYLADNTGAYARFILTGEEK' A
#
# COMPACT_ATOMS: atom_id res chain seq x y z
N MET A 1 -9.73 -1.45 -5.97
CA MET A 1 -8.92 -0.57 -5.09
C MET A 1 -9.38 0.88 -5.29
N ASP A 2 -9.53 1.67 -4.22
CA ASP A 2 -9.88 3.10 -4.35
C ASP A 2 -8.71 3.94 -4.86
N LYS A 3 -9.03 5.04 -5.57
CA LYS A 3 -8.01 5.96 -6.12
C LYS A 3 -7.09 6.52 -5.03
N LYS A 4 -7.64 6.82 -3.85
CA LYS A 4 -6.88 7.38 -2.73
C LYS A 4 -5.87 6.38 -2.15
N ILE A 5 -6.28 5.12 -1.97
CA ILE A 5 -5.39 4.02 -1.54
C ILE A 5 -4.24 3.85 -2.53
N LYS A 6 -4.53 3.92 -3.83
CA LYS A 6 -3.49 3.86 -4.87
C LYS A 6 -2.47 4.98 -4.75
N GLU A 7 -2.93 6.22 -4.60
CA GLU A 7 -2.04 7.38 -4.45
C GLU A 7 -1.15 7.22 -3.22
N GLN A 8 -1.69 6.72 -2.11
CA GLN A 8 -0.91 6.43 -0.89
C GLN A 8 0.13 5.33 -1.12
N ILE A 9 -0.21 4.23 -1.80
CA ILE A 9 0.74 3.16 -2.14
C ILE A 9 1.85 3.69 -3.05
N LEU A 10 1.50 4.50 -4.05
CA LEU A 10 2.47 5.10 -4.97
C LEU A 10 3.35 6.13 -4.27
N ALA A 11 2.82 6.89 -3.31
CA ALA A 11 3.61 7.79 -2.49
C ALA A 11 4.66 7.03 -1.69
N ILE A 12 4.27 5.94 -1.00
CA ILE A 12 5.23 5.07 -0.28
C ILE A 12 6.26 4.49 -1.25
N ARG A 13 5.82 3.99 -2.42
CA ARG A 13 6.73 3.45 -3.44
C ARG A 13 7.74 4.49 -3.92
N ALA A 14 7.32 5.75 -4.09
CA ALA A 14 8.18 6.83 -4.54
C ALA A 14 9.26 7.21 -3.50
N THR A 15 9.00 6.96 -2.20
CA THR A 15 10.03 7.17 -1.16
C THR A 15 11.20 6.20 -1.28
N GLY A 16 10.95 4.99 -1.79
CA GLY A 16 11.95 3.92 -1.85
C GLY A 16 12.40 3.39 -0.48
N GLU A 17 11.69 3.71 0.61
CA GLU A 17 12.10 3.38 1.98
C GLU A 17 12.00 1.89 2.32
N THR A 18 11.07 1.17 1.68
CA THR A 18 10.87 -0.26 1.93
C THR A 18 10.56 -1.02 0.64
N ASN A 19 10.76 -2.34 0.69
CA ASN A 19 10.21 -3.25 -0.31
C ASN A 19 8.68 -3.24 -0.19
N MET A 20 7.98 -3.00 -1.31
CA MET A 20 6.53 -2.94 -1.31
C MET A 20 5.87 -4.29 -0.96
N PHE A 21 6.58 -5.41 -0.96
CA PHE A 21 6.07 -6.70 -0.46
C PHE A 21 6.24 -6.89 1.05
N ASP A 22 7.00 -6.02 1.71
CA ASP A 22 7.11 -5.99 3.17
C ASP A 22 5.90 -5.23 3.74
N VAL A 23 4.75 -5.91 3.75
CA VAL A 23 3.47 -5.33 4.21
C VAL A 23 3.56 -4.77 5.63
N PRO A 24 4.18 -5.44 6.62
CA PRO A 24 4.37 -4.85 7.95
C PRO A 24 5.10 -3.52 7.92
N LYS A 25 6.19 -3.39 7.12
CA LYS A 25 6.91 -2.12 7.02
C LYS A 25 6.11 -1.06 6.26
N VAL A 26 5.36 -1.44 5.24
CA VAL A 26 4.43 -0.53 4.53
C VAL A 26 3.34 -0.02 5.48
N GLN A 27 2.83 -0.86 6.39
CA GLN A 27 1.87 -0.44 7.42
C GLN A 27 2.50 0.53 8.42
N GLU A 28 3.76 0.32 8.84
CA GLU A 28 4.48 1.27 9.70
C GLU A 28 4.62 2.64 9.03
N ILE A 29 5.01 2.67 7.75
CA ILE A 29 5.12 3.91 6.98
C ILE A 29 3.74 4.55 6.81
N ALA A 30 2.71 3.77 6.46
CA ALA A 30 1.35 4.26 6.34
C ALA A 30 0.84 4.90 7.64
N MET A 31 1.17 4.31 8.79
CA MET A 31 0.84 4.88 10.11
C MET A 31 1.59 6.19 10.38
N ARG A 32 2.87 6.27 9.99
CA ARG A 32 3.68 7.49 10.14
C ARG A 32 3.18 8.64 9.27
N GLU A 33 2.77 8.34 8.04
CA GLU A 33 2.27 9.34 7.07
C GLU A 33 0.76 9.65 7.25
N GLY A 34 0.06 8.97 8.16
CA GLY A 34 -1.38 9.19 8.40
C GLY A 34 -2.30 8.62 7.32
N TYR A 35 -1.90 7.53 6.67
CA TYR A 35 -2.68 6.84 5.64
C TYR A 35 -3.63 5.80 6.26
N ASP A 36 -4.62 6.27 7.01
CA ASP A 36 -5.59 5.42 7.73
C ASP A 36 -6.36 4.48 6.79
N GLU A 37 -6.75 4.97 5.61
CA GLU A 37 -7.45 4.16 4.59
C GLU A 37 -6.58 3.03 4.05
N LEU A 38 -5.28 3.28 3.84
CA LEU A 38 -4.33 2.25 3.42
C LEU A 38 -4.13 1.20 4.52
N LEU A 39 -4.08 1.61 5.78
CA LEU A 39 -3.97 0.67 6.90
C LEU A 39 -5.16 -0.30 6.96
N VAL A 40 -6.39 0.23 6.88
CA VAL A 40 -7.61 -0.58 6.87
C VAL A 40 -7.64 -1.49 5.63
N TYR A 41 -7.27 -0.96 4.46
CA TYR A 41 -7.21 -1.75 3.24
C TYR A 41 -6.21 -2.90 3.32
N LEU A 42 -5.01 -2.65 3.84
CA LEU A 42 -3.96 -3.67 3.99
C LEU A 42 -4.34 -4.76 5.00
N ALA A 43 -5.23 -4.49 5.96
CA ALA A 43 -5.69 -5.51 6.90
C ALA A 43 -6.51 -6.61 6.20
N ASP A 44 -7.41 -6.23 5.29
CA ASP A 44 -8.36 -7.16 4.66
C ASP A 44 -7.98 -7.56 3.23
N ASN A 45 -7.10 -6.81 2.55
CA ASN A 45 -6.87 -6.92 1.10
C ASN A 45 -5.40 -7.13 0.70
N THR A 46 -4.59 -7.75 1.55
CA THR A 46 -3.17 -8.04 1.26
C THR A 46 -2.94 -8.75 -0.08
N GLY A 47 -3.83 -9.67 -0.48
CA GLY A 47 -3.74 -10.36 -1.77
C GLY A 47 -3.98 -9.45 -2.98
N ALA A 48 -4.95 -8.54 -2.89
CA ALA A 48 -5.22 -7.56 -3.94
C ALA A 48 -4.08 -6.54 -4.03
N TYR A 49 -3.55 -6.11 -2.88
CA TYR A 49 -2.35 -5.29 -2.79
C TYR A 49 -1.15 -5.94 -3.46
N ALA A 50 -0.79 -7.18 -3.10
CA ALA A 50 0.35 -7.88 -3.68
C ALA A 50 0.20 -8.07 -5.20
N ARG A 51 -1.02 -8.35 -5.69
CA ARG A 51 -1.31 -8.41 -7.12
C ARG A 51 -1.09 -7.05 -7.78
N PHE A 52 -1.57 -5.97 -7.19
CA PHE A 52 -1.36 -4.61 -7.70
C PHE A 52 0.14 -4.26 -7.79
N ILE A 53 0.95 -4.62 -6.79
CA ILE A 53 2.41 -4.41 -6.84
C ILE A 53 3.07 -5.22 -7.96
N LEU A 54 2.59 -6.44 -8.22
CA LEU A 54 3.13 -7.33 -9.26
C LEU A 54 2.72 -6.94 -10.69
N THR A 55 1.44 -6.66 -10.91
CA THR A 55 0.88 -6.53 -12.26
C THR A 55 0.53 -5.09 -12.62
N GLY A 56 0.43 -4.19 -11.63
CA GLY A 56 -0.10 -2.84 -11.81
C GLY A 56 -1.60 -2.83 -12.12
N GLU A 57 -2.28 -3.98 -12.12
CA GLU A 57 -3.69 -4.07 -12.48
C GLU A 57 -4.59 -3.79 -11.27
N GLU A 58 -5.56 -2.90 -11.51
CA GLU A 58 -6.59 -2.50 -10.56
C GLU A 58 -7.82 -3.38 -10.81
N LYS A 59 -7.91 -4.54 -10.14
CA LYS A 59 -9.18 -5.26 -10.09
C LYS A 59 -10.16 -4.63 -9.11
#